data_AF-A0A9W6FTM6-F1
#
_entry.id   AF-A0A9W6FTM6-F1
#
_cell.length_a   1.000
_cell.length_b   1.000
_cell.length_c   1.000
_cell.angle_alpha   90.00
_cell.angle_beta   90.00
_cell.angle_gamma   90.00
#
_symmetry.space_group_name_H-M   'P 1'
#
loop_
_entity.id
_entity.type
_entity.pdbx_description
1 polymer ?
#
loop_
_entity_poly.entity_id
_entity_poly.type
_entity_poly.pdbx_seq_one_letter_code
_entity_poly.pdbx_strand_id
1 'polypeptide(L)'
;MLKGNLISASAVLYFLWLWGMGIANAIPFGVDVTIWDQMGLRAGRCGGTHEDQEVEPGNKKWNNWQRRDLEGFLLNGSNLSIVAGFDFKNAHRRLRAGDIFIDVTGDARYGSDIQRSGWGRISRNSFGYDYVLDMNYAKMTYTVYELNRRSYTSLVSTPRNAVSNAWRFKKTPGDTAIAHGTIYYWEGLSDLEAGGFKGGKHYAATVDLSFLPMGSSFTSHFTTRLGIDNLMGKSSMPIPEPGTLMLVGTGLLVLAGVSRKKKLSRQ
;
A
#
# COMPACT_ATOMS: atom_id res chain seq x y z
N MET A 1 71.43 -14.92 -13.86
CA MET A 1 70.25 -15.82 -13.92
C MET A 1 69.13 -15.22 -13.07
N LEU A 2 68.24 -14.44 -13.68
CA LEU A 2 67.08 -13.84 -13.01
C LEU A 2 65.84 -14.67 -13.38
N LYS A 3 65.23 -15.35 -12.40
CA LYS A 3 63.96 -16.05 -12.57
C LYS A 3 62.83 -15.05 -12.35
N GLY A 4 62.14 -14.68 -13.44
CA GLY A 4 60.93 -13.86 -13.40
C GLY A 4 59.71 -14.70 -13.03
N ASN A 5 58.97 -14.27 -12.00
CA ASN A 5 57.69 -14.84 -11.63
C ASN A 5 56.61 -14.34 -12.60
N LEU A 6 56.11 -15.26 -13.44
CA LEU A 6 54.88 -15.07 -14.20
C LEU A 6 53.68 -15.14 -13.24
N ILE A 7 53.21 -13.98 -12.79
CA ILE A 7 51.88 -13.84 -12.21
C ILE A 7 50.89 -14.01 -13.38
N SER A 8 50.16 -15.13 -13.39
CA SER A 8 49.17 -15.43 -14.43
C SER A 8 48.10 -14.35 -14.47
N ALA A 9 47.88 -13.75 -15.64
CA ALA A 9 46.89 -12.70 -15.91
C ALA A 9 45.42 -13.12 -15.67
N SER A 10 45.15 -14.36 -15.25
CA SER A 10 43.82 -14.92 -15.02
C SER A 10 43.15 -14.45 -13.73
N ALA A 11 43.89 -13.86 -12.78
CA ALA A 11 43.35 -13.44 -11.48
C ALA A 11 42.73 -12.03 -11.49
N VAL A 12 42.96 -11.21 -12.53
CA VAL A 12 42.51 -9.82 -12.57
C VAL A 12 41.14 -9.66 -13.27
N LEU A 13 40.70 -10.64 -14.07
CA LEU A 13 39.42 -10.55 -14.80
C LEU A 13 38.17 -10.91 -13.99
N TYR A 14 38.29 -11.54 -12.82
CA TYR A 14 37.13 -11.88 -11.98
C TYR A 14 36.68 -10.75 -11.04
N PHE A 15 37.50 -9.71 -10.85
CA PHE A 15 37.18 -8.60 -9.94
C PHE A 15 36.28 -7.51 -10.56
N LEU A 16 36.15 -7.49 -11.88
CA LEU A 16 35.37 -6.48 -12.61
C LEU A 16 33.92 -6.87 -12.92
N TRP A 17 33.53 -8.14 -12.67
CA TRP A 17 32.16 -8.61 -12.92
C TRP A 17 31.19 -8.39 -11.74
N LEU A 18 31.70 -8.01 -10.56
CA LEU A 18 30.89 -7.81 -9.35
C LEU A 18 30.36 -6.38 -9.16
N TRP A 19 30.82 -5.41 -9.97
CA TRP A 19 30.42 -4.00 -9.84
C TRP A 19 29.39 -3.55 -10.89
N GLY A 20 28.97 -4.44 -11.79
CA GLY A 20 28.02 -4.14 -12.86
C GLY A 20 26.58 -4.58 -12.59
N MET A 21 26.28 -5.16 -11.42
CA MET A 21 24.89 -5.39 -11.03
C MET A 21 24.33 -4.06 -10.56
N GLY A 22 23.87 -3.25 -11.51
CA GLY A 22 22.99 -2.13 -11.22
C GLY A 22 21.90 -2.65 -10.31
N ILE A 23 21.83 -2.08 -9.11
CA ILE A 23 20.74 -2.36 -8.17
C ILE A 23 19.48 -1.97 -8.93
N ALA A 24 18.75 -2.98 -9.43
CA ALA A 24 17.39 -2.79 -9.84
C ALA A 24 16.69 -2.31 -8.57
N ASN A 25 16.50 -1.00 -8.46
CA ASN A 25 15.75 -0.43 -7.35
C ASN A 25 14.36 -1.02 -7.47
N ALA A 26 14.09 -2.03 -6.64
CA ALA A 26 12.74 -2.53 -6.45
C ALA A 26 11.88 -1.32 -6.12
N ILE A 27 10.75 -1.21 -6.79
CA ILE A 27 9.77 -0.14 -6.53
C ILE A 27 9.53 -0.12 -5.02
N PRO A 28 9.76 1.01 -4.32
CA PRO A 28 9.78 1.02 -2.85
C PRO A 28 8.44 0.67 -2.21
N PHE A 29 7.40 0.55 -3.03
CA PHE A 29 6.01 0.33 -2.65
C PHE A 29 5.62 -1.15 -2.53
N GLY A 30 6.42 -2.09 -3.06
CA GLY A 30 6.21 -3.53 -2.85
C GLY A 30 5.16 -4.13 -3.79
N VAL A 31 4.28 -4.99 -3.26
CA VAL A 31 3.30 -5.76 -4.04
C VAL A 31 1.94 -5.07 -4.08
N ASP A 32 1.24 -5.20 -5.22
CA ASP A 32 -0.14 -4.74 -5.36
C ASP A 32 -1.09 -5.60 -4.53
N VAL A 33 -1.78 -4.96 -3.60
CA VAL A 33 -2.77 -5.57 -2.69
C VAL A 33 -4.17 -5.01 -2.96
N THR A 34 -4.35 -4.29 -4.06
CA THR A 34 -5.63 -3.71 -4.46
C THR A 34 -6.64 -4.81 -4.76
N ILE A 35 -7.88 -4.63 -4.30
CA ILE A 35 -8.99 -5.54 -4.59
C ILE A 35 -10.15 -4.77 -5.18
N TRP A 36 -10.98 -5.47 -5.94
CA TRP A 36 -12.20 -4.90 -6.49
C TRP A 36 -13.15 -4.47 -5.38
N ASP A 37 -13.60 -3.21 -5.45
CA ASP A 37 -14.42 -2.55 -4.44
C ASP A 37 -15.92 -2.93 -4.46
N GLN A 38 -16.29 -3.85 -5.34
CA GLN A 38 -17.66 -4.31 -5.60
C GLN A 38 -18.57 -3.31 -6.33
N MET A 39 -17.99 -2.27 -6.91
CA MET A 39 -18.66 -1.29 -7.76
C MET A 39 -17.95 -1.19 -9.12
N GLY A 40 -18.68 -0.75 -10.14
CA GLY A 40 -18.20 -0.73 -11.52
C GLY A 40 -19.23 -1.27 -12.50
N LEU A 41 -19.25 -0.74 -13.73
CA LEU A 41 -20.06 -1.32 -14.80
C LEU A 41 -19.44 -2.67 -15.15
N ARG A 42 -20.18 -3.77 -14.91
CA ARG A 42 -19.93 -5.14 -15.42
C ARG A 42 -18.87 -5.12 -16.53
N ALA A 43 -17.71 -5.72 -16.27
CA ALA A 43 -16.57 -5.90 -17.18
C ALA A 43 -16.94 -5.58 -18.64
N GLY A 44 -16.47 -4.44 -19.17
CA GLY A 44 -16.59 -4.17 -20.60
C GLY A 44 -16.94 -2.75 -21.07
N ARG A 45 -17.25 -1.77 -20.21
CA ARG A 45 -17.35 -0.36 -20.69
C ARG A 45 -16.66 0.72 -19.86
N CYS A 46 -16.28 0.44 -18.62
CA CYS A 46 -15.28 1.20 -17.86
C CYS A 46 -14.55 0.35 -16.80
N GLY A 47 -14.86 -0.96 -16.69
CA GLY A 47 -14.24 -1.89 -15.74
C GLY A 47 -13.27 -2.84 -16.44
N GLY A 48 -11.99 -2.70 -16.11
CA GLY A 48 -11.13 -3.86 -15.94
C GLY A 48 -11.36 -4.44 -14.54
N THR A 49 -10.74 -5.57 -14.22
CA THR A 49 -10.66 -6.08 -12.84
C THR A 49 -9.63 -5.30 -12.00
N HIS A 50 -9.37 -4.05 -12.34
CA HIS A 50 -8.27 -3.26 -11.82
C HIS A 50 -8.76 -1.84 -11.58
N GLU A 51 -8.50 -1.31 -10.38
CA GLU A 51 -8.79 0.07 -9.97
C GLU A 51 -7.98 1.10 -10.80
N ASP A 52 -6.92 0.66 -11.50
CA ASP A 52 -6.20 1.46 -12.50
C ASP A 52 -7.18 1.94 -13.57
N GLN A 53 -7.28 3.26 -13.64
CA GLN A 53 -8.12 3.93 -14.58
C GLN A 53 -9.64 3.82 -14.40
N GLU A 54 -10.12 3.76 -13.16
CA GLU A 54 -11.54 3.65 -12.82
C GLU A 54 -12.12 4.92 -12.16
N VAL A 55 -13.45 5.03 -12.14
CA VAL A 55 -14.22 5.92 -11.26
C VAL A 55 -15.55 5.24 -10.95
N GLU A 56 -16.14 5.52 -9.78
CA GLU A 56 -17.41 4.91 -9.36
C GLU A 56 -18.54 5.07 -10.38
N PRO A 57 -19.47 4.10 -10.46
CA PRO A 57 -20.66 4.19 -11.30
C PRO A 57 -21.43 5.50 -11.13
N GLY A 58 -21.58 6.23 -12.24
CA GLY A 58 -22.26 7.51 -12.28
C GLY A 58 -21.34 8.72 -12.28
N ASN A 59 -20.03 8.53 -12.13
CA ASN A 59 -19.02 9.55 -12.41
C ASN A 59 -18.59 9.48 -13.89
N LYS A 60 -18.47 10.65 -14.54
CA LYS A 60 -18.04 10.73 -15.94
C LYS A 60 -16.52 10.83 -16.03
N LYS A 61 -15.88 9.95 -16.82
CA LYS A 61 -14.49 10.13 -17.31
C LYS A 61 -14.46 11.35 -18.26
N TRP A 62 -14.27 12.55 -17.74
CA TRP A 62 -14.12 13.80 -18.53
C TRP A 62 -12.63 14.22 -18.61
N ASN A 63 -12.31 15.40 -19.15
CA ASN A 63 -10.98 15.82 -19.62
C ASN A 63 -9.94 16.09 -18.50
N ASN A 64 -10.13 15.52 -17.31
CA ASN A 64 -9.26 15.64 -16.13
C ASN A 64 -9.45 14.42 -15.20
N TRP A 65 -9.85 13.27 -15.75
CA TRP A 65 -10.28 12.12 -14.95
C TRP A 65 -9.13 11.52 -14.14
N GLN A 66 -7.90 11.47 -14.69
CA GLN A 66 -6.69 11.07 -13.93
C GLN A 66 -6.52 11.83 -12.62
N ARG A 67 -6.91 13.11 -12.56
CA ARG A 67 -6.81 13.92 -11.34
C ARG A 67 -7.83 13.53 -10.26
N ARG A 68 -8.54 12.43 -10.43
CA ARG A 68 -9.59 11.92 -9.54
C ARG A 68 -9.49 10.43 -9.29
N ASP A 69 -8.53 9.80 -9.96
CA ASP A 69 -8.32 8.36 -10.04
C ASP A 69 -7.50 7.90 -8.82
N LEU A 70 -8.01 6.90 -8.12
CA LEU A 70 -7.28 6.16 -7.10
C LEU A 70 -6.77 4.88 -7.75
N GLU A 71 -5.46 4.73 -7.84
CA GLU A 71 -4.90 3.68 -8.69
C GLU A 71 -4.75 2.35 -7.94
N GLY A 72 -4.28 2.41 -6.68
CA GLY A 72 -3.91 1.19 -5.99
C GLY A 72 -3.36 1.34 -4.58
N PHE A 73 -3.45 0.24 -3.84
CA PHE A 73 -2.70 -0.02 -2.63
C PHE A 73 -1.52 -0.93 -2.94
N LEU A 74 -0.32 -0.52 -2.54
CA LEU A 74 0.90 -1.30 -2.63
C LEU A 74 1.43 -1.56 -1.20
N LEU A 75 1.91 -2.78 -0.91
CA LEU A 75 2.42 -3.16 0.40
C LEU A 75 3.88 -3.63 0.32
N ASN A 76 4.76 -2.99 1.09
CA ASN A 76 6.16 -3.39 1.26
C ASN A 76 6.50 -3.54 2.74
N GLY A 77 6.60 -4.76 3.24
CA GLY A 77 6.75 -4.97 4.68
C GLY A 77 5.47 -4.52 5.40
N SER A 78 5.62 -3.67 6.42
CA SER A 78 4.50 -3.00 7.08
C SER A 78 4.09 -1.67 6.43
N ASN A 79 4.79 -1.24 5.37
CA ASN A 79 4.52 0.03 4.72
C ASN A 79 3.42 -0.12 3.67
N LEU A 80 2.25 0.47 3.95
CA LEU A 80 1.13 0.55 3.01
C LEU A 80 1.21 1.87 2.26
N SER A 81 1.26 1.80 0.94
CA SER A 81 1.30 2.93 0.02
C SER A 81 -0.03 3.06 -0.71
N ILE A 82 -0.58 4.26 -0.75
CA ILE A 82 -1.70 4.63 -1.62
C ILE A 82 -1.14 5.37 -2.82
N VAL A 83 -1.50 4.93 -4.02
CA VAL A 83 -1.17 5.63 -5.27
C VAL A 83 -2.43 6.25 -5.87
N ALA A 84 -2.30 7.48 -6.34
CA ALA A 84 -3.37 8.21 -7.01
C ALA A 84 -2.83 9.11 -8.13
N GLY A 85 -3.66 9.37 -9.14
CA GLY A 85 -3.41 10.38 -10.16
C GLY A 85 -3.58 11.83 -9.67
N PHE A 86 -3.84 12.06 -8.38
CA PHE A 86 -3.97 13.39 -7.79
C PHE A 86 -3.11 13.64 -6.56
N ASP A 87 -2.78 14.92 -6.36
CA ASP A 87 -1.98 15.39 -5.24
C ASP A 87 -2.79 15.37 -3.93
N PHE A 88 -2.45 14.48 -3.00
CA PHE A 88 -3.14 14.36 -1.70
C PHE A 88 -2.98 15.61 -0.83
N LYS A 89 -1.86 16.34 -0.96
CA LYS A 89 -1.55 17.54 -0.19
C LYS A 89 -2.27 18.77 -0.74
N ASN A 90 -2.22 18.96 -2.05
CA ASN A 90 -2.77 20.13 -2.73
C ASN A 90 -4.07 19.82 -3.48
N ALA A 91 -4.82 18.84 -2.99
CA ALA A 91 -5.94 18.27 -3.70
C ALA A 91 -6.96 19.31 -4.16
N HIS A 92 -7.41 19.21 -5.42
CA HIS A 92 -8.20 20.25 -6.07
C HIS A 92 -9.57 20.44 -5.38
N ARG A 93 -9.73 21.58 -4.68
CA ARG A 93 -10.91 22.16 -3.97
C ARG A 93 -11.95 21.21 -3.37
N ARG A 94 -12.58 20.36 -4.18
CA ARG A 94 -13.62 19.40 -3.76
C ARG A 94 -13.08 17.97 -3.55
N LEU A 95 -11.94 17.61 -4.12
CA LEU A 95 -11.33 16.28 -4.07
C LEU A 95 -10.40 16.13 -2.86
N ARG A 96 -10.88 16.46 -1.66
CA ARG A 96 -10.01 16.33 -0.47
C ARG A 96 -9.75 14.85 -0.20
N ALA A 97 -8.48 14.49 -0.01
CA ALA A 97 -8.08 13.17 0.46
C ALA A 97 -8.76 12.84 1.80
N GLY A 98 -9.16 11.58 1.95
CA GLY A 98 -9.77 11.05 3.16
C GLY A 98 -8.75 10.50 4.15
N ASP A 99 -9.25 9.63 5.01
CA ASP A 99 -8.47 8.84 5.96
C ASP A 99 -8.39 7.37 5.48
N ILE A 100 -7.45 6.60 6.03
CA ILE A 100 -7.32 5.17 5.71
C ILE A 100 -8.01 4.36 6.80
N PHE A 101 -9.06 3.64 6.43
CA PHE A 101 -9.77 2.75 7.33
C PHE A 101 -9.23 1.33 7.19
N ILE A 102 -9.12 0.61 8.30
CA ILE A 102 -8.61 -0.76 8.34
C ILE A 102 -9.63 -1.63 9.07
N ASP A 103 -9.94 -2.79 8.48
CA ASP A 103 -10.69 -3.89 9.09
C ASP A 103 -9.77 -5.10 9.21
N VAL A 104 -9.73 -5.70 10.40
CA VAL A 104 -8.97 -6.93 10.70
C VAL A 104 -9.87 -8.10 11.08
N THR A 105 -11.17 -7.87 11.24
CA THR A 105 -12.15 -8.88 11.61
C THR A 105 -12.90 -9.46 10.41
N GLY A 106 -12.83 -8.79 9.25
CA GLY A 106 -13.45 -9.22 8.00
C GLY A 106 -14.93 -8.86 7.91
N ASP A 107 -15.42 -7.93 8.74
CA ASP A 107 -16.81 -7.49 8.75
C ASP A 107 -17.02 -6.10 8.10
N ALA A 108 -15.99 -5.56 7.45
CA ALA A 108 -16.09 -4.32 6.70
C ALA A 108 -17.17 -4.39 5.61
N ARG A 109 -17.96 -3.33 5.53
CA ARG A 109 -19.01 -3.12 4.52
C ARG A 109 -18.62 -1.94 3.64
N TYR A 110 -18.55 -2.17 2.34
CA TYR A 110 -18.18 -1.21 1.29
C TYR A 110 -18.94 -1.55 -0.01
N GLY A 111 -18.85 -0.68 -1.01
CA GLY A 111 -19.46 -0.95 -2.31
C GLY A 111 -20.98 -1.14 -2.22
N SER A 112 -21.48 -2.22 -2.84
CA SER A 112 -22.91 -2.54 -2.87
C SER A 112 -23.51 -2.90 -1.50
N ASP A 113 -22.68 -3.20 -0.49
CA ASP A 113 -23.15 -3.57 0.84
C ASP A 113 -23.59 -2.36 1.68
N ILE A 114 -23.30 -1.14 1.23
CA ILE A 114 -23.71 0.10 1.90
C ILE A 114 -25.02 0.63 1.32
N GLN A 115 -26.01 0.84 2.19
CA GLN A 115 -27.23 1.55 1.81
C GLN A 115 -26.97 3.05 1.60
N ARG A 116 -27.55 3.61 0.53
CA ARG A 116 -27.29 4.99 0.06
C ARG A 116 -27.48 6.03 1.17
N SER A 117 -26.38 6.59 1.66
CA SER A 117 -26.36 7.59 2.74
C SER A 117 -25.32 8.71 2.55
N GLY A 118 -24.87 9.01 1.32
CA GLY A 118 -23.90 10.10 1.09
C GLY A 118 -24.53 11.49 1.20
N TRP A 119 -24.14 12.31 2.18
CA TRP A 119 -24.54 13.72 2.29
C TRP A 119 -23.52 14.57 3.09
N GLY A 120 -22.29 14.08 3.29
CA GLY A 120 -21.33 14.76 4.17
C GLY A 120 -21.72 14.70 5.66
N ARG A 121 -22.73 13.88 6.00
CA ARG A 121 -23.24 13.74 7.37
C ARG A 121 -22.22 12.98 8.22
N ILE A 122 -22.23 13.27 9.52
CA ILE A 122 -21.54 12.45 10.49
C ILE A 122 -22.45 11.28 10.85
N SER A 123 -21.92 10.07 10.83
CA SER A 123 -22.59 8.83 11.22
C SER A 123 -21.76 8.10 12.26
N ARG A 124 -22.39 7.21 13.03
CA ARG A 124 -21.66 6.25 13.84
C ARG A 124 -20.96 5.25 12.92
N ASN A 125 -19.82 4.72 13.37
CA ASN A 125 -19.17 3.62 12.67
C ASN A 125 -20.13 2.43 12.60
N SER A 126 -20.60 2.17 11.39
CA SER A 126 -21.52 1.09 11.02
C SER A 126 -20.99 0.31 9.81
N PHE A 127 -19.72 0.57 9.46
CA PHE A 127 -19.04 0.04 8.28
C PHE A 127 -18.09 -1.11 8.60
N GLY A 128 -17.96 -1.52 9.86
CA GLY A 128 -17.10 -2.67 10.24
C GLY A 128 -15.60 -2.37 10.31
N TYR A 129 -15.16 -1.12 10.16
CA TYR A 129 -13.74 -0.80 10.34
C TYR A 129 -13.33 -0.83 11.82
N ASP A 130 -12.20 -1.46 12.10
CA ASP A 130 -11.60 -1.61 13.43
C ASP A 130 -10.60 -0.51 13.76
N TYR A 131 -9.93 0.05 12.75
CA TYR A 131 -8.98 1.14 12.93
C TYR A 131 -9.14 2.21 11.86
N VAL A 132 -8.63 3.39 12.17
CA VAL A 132 -8.43 4.46 11.19
C VAL A 132 -7.11 5.17 11.42
N LEU A 133 -6.43 5.45 10.32
CA LEU A 133 -5.31 6.37 10.27
C LEU A 133 -5.87 7.74 9.88
N ASP A 134 -6.02 8.64 10.86
CA ASP A 134 -6.45 10.04 10.64
C ASP A 134 -5.31 10.81 9.99
N MET A 135 -5.46 11.10 8.70
CA MET A 135 -4.39 11.57 7.82
C MET A 135 -4.26 13.08 7.86
N ASN A 136 -3.03 13.57 8.09
CA ASN A 136 -2.70 14.99 8.03
C ASN A 136 -1.62 15.26 6.98
N TYR A 137 -2.04 15.32 5.72
CA TYR A 137 -1.17 15.62 4.58
C TYR A 137 -0.51 17.02 4.64
N ALA A 138 -1.03 17.96 5.43
CA ALA A 138 -0.38 19.26 5.62
C ALA A 138 0.86 19.15 6.52
N LYS A 139 0.80 18.28 7.53
CA LYS A 139 1.90 18.02 8.47
C LYS A 139 2.73 16.79 8.11
N MET A 140 2.30 16.01 7.11
CA MET A 140 2.85 14.71 6.76
C MET A 140 2.91 13.76 7.96
N THR A 141 1.83 13.72 8.73
CA THR A 141 1.68 12.81 9.86
C THR A 141 0.32 12.13 9.84
N TYR A 142 0.21 11.01 10.56
CA TYR A 142 -1.07 10.39 10.84
C TYR A 142 -1.16 9.98 12.31
N THR A 143 -2.39 9.79 12.79
CA THR A 143 -2.66 9.23 14.11
C THR A 143 -3.61 8.06 13.95
N VAL A 144 -3.28 6.94 14.61
CA VAL A 144 -4.09 5.73 14.58
C VAL A 144 -5.07 5.75 15.73
N TYR A 145 -6.34 5.50 15.43
CA TYR A 145 -7.40 5.32 16.41
C TYR A 145 -8.01 3.93 16.24
N GLU A 146 -8.30 3.26 17.36
CA GLU A 146 -9.21 2.12 17.37
C GLU A 146 -10.65 2.64 17.23
N LEU A 147 -11.40 2.02 16.33
CA LEU A 147 -12.78 2.33 16.06
C LEU A 147 -13.69 1.31 16.73
N ASN A 148 -14.81 1.80 17.24
CA ASN A 148 -15.89 0.96 17.71
C ASN A 148 -17.23 1.52 17.25
N ARG A 149 -18.34 0.85 17.58
CA ARG A 149 -19.71 1.28 17.20
C ARG A 149 -20.11 2.67 17.74
N ARG A 150 -19.38 3.21 18.71
CA ARG A 150 -19.61 4.57 19.25
C ARG A 150 -18.76 5.63 18.57
N SER A 151 -17.68 5.25 17.88
CA SER A 151 -16.86 6.17 17.08
C SER A 151 -17.66 6.75 15.92
N TYR A 152 -17.23 7.90 15.42
CA TYR A 152 -17.93 8.63 14.36
C TYR A 152 -17.09 8.77 13.11
N THR A 153 -17.76 8.67 11.97
CA THR A 153 -17.19 8.85 10.64
C THR A 153 -18.01 9.87 9.86
N SER A 154 -17.37 10.57 8.93
CA SER A 154 -18.03 11.44 7.97
C SER A 154 -18.29 10.67 6.69
N LEU A 155 -19.52 10.77 6.21
CA LEU A 155 -19.95 10.18 4.95
C LEU A 155 -19.50 11.05 3.78
N VAL A 156 -19.31 10.45 2.61
CA VAL A 156 -18.99 11.14 1.37
C VAL A 156 -20.04 12.21 1.09
N SER A 157 -19.63 13.30 0.44
CA SER A 157 -20.50 14.45 0.18
C SER A 157 -21.46 14.24 -0.99
N THR A 158 -21.24 13.22 -1.81
CA THR A 158 -22.07 12.94 -2.99
C THR A 158 -22.98 11.74 -2.73
N PRO A 159 -24.32 11.89 -2.75
CA PRO A 159 -25.25 10.80 -2.45
C PRO A 159 -25.19 9.61 -3.41
N ARG A 160 -24.81 9.88 -4.66
CA ARG A 160 -24.65 8.84 -5.69
C ARG A 160 -23.47 7.92 -5.42
N ASN A 161 -22.51 8.41 -4.64
CA ASN A 161 -21.24 7.77 -4.33
C ASN A 161 -21.21 7.21 -2.90
N ALA A 162 -22.39 6.99 -2.31
CA ALA A 162 -22.51 6.52 -0.93
C ALA A 162 -21.87 5.14 -0.67
N VAL A 163 -21.54 4.43 -1.74
CA VAL A 163 -20.88 3.13 -1.75
C VAL A 163 -19.42 3.21 -1.29
N SER A 164 -18.77 4.37 -1.46
CA SER A 164 -17.41 4.65 -0.98
C SER A 164 -17.39 5.15 0.48
N ASN A 165 -18.46 4.96 1.25
CA ASN A 165 -18.48 5.41 2.64
C ASN A 165 -17.66 4.49 3.54
N ALA A 166 -16.96 4.98 4.57
CA ALA A 166 -16.78 6.38 4.96
C ALA A 166 -15.51 7.02 4.38
N TRP A 167 -15.44 8.36 4.29
CA TRP A 167 -14.23 9.03 3.78
C TRP A 167 -13.35 9.65 4.86
N ARG A 168 -13.86 9.91 6.06
CA ARG A 168 -13.10 10.59 7.11
C ARG A 168 -13.53 10.19 8.50
N PHE A 169 -12.58 10.02 9.40
CA PHE A 169 -12.82 9.89 10.82
C PHE A 169 -13.25 11.22 11.45
N LYS A 170 -14.10 11.15 12.47
CA LYS A 170 -14.49 12.30 13.28
C LYS A 170 -14.20 12.02 14.74
N LYS A 171 -12.98 12.41 15.15
CA LYS A 171 -12.54 12.32 16.55
C LYS A 171 -13.53 12.98 17.52
N THR A 172 -13.83 12.25 18.58
CA THR A 172 -14.58 12.71 19.75
C THR A 172 -13.72 12.59 21.02
N PRO A 173 -14.13 13.19 22.16
CA PRO A 173 -13.37 13.08 23.41
C PRO A 173 -13.17 11.66 23.94
N GLY A 174 -13.99 10.69 23.51
CA GLY A 174 -13.88 9.30 23.94
C GLY A 174 -12.97 8.41 23.08
N ASP A 175 -12.42 8.93 21.97
CA ASP A 175 -11.56 8.17 21.09
C ASP A 175 -10.08 8.29 21.53
N THR A 176 -9.43 7.15 21.73
CA THR A 176 -8.04 7.06 22.19
C THR A 176 -7.11 6.75 21.01
N ALA A 177 -6.04 7.55 20.87
CA ALA A 177 -4.99 7.26 19.90
C ALA A 177 -4.14 6.10 20.38
N ILE A 178 -3.86 5.14 19.50
CA ILE A 178 -3.05 3.95 19.82
C ILE A 178 -1.65 4.00 19.19
N ALA A 179 -1.46 4.80 18.15
CA ALA A 179 -0.17 5.02 17.52
C ALA A 179 -0.13 6.36 16.77
N HIS A 180 1.09 6.80 16.43
CA HIS A 180 1.36 7.96 15.59
C HIS A 180 2.44 7.60 14.59
N GLY A 181 2.43 8.25 13.43
CA GLY A 181 3.48 8.05 12.44
C GLY A 181 3.62 9.21 11.47
N THR A 182 4.59 9.06 10.58
CA THR A 182 4.91 10.01 9.52
C THR A 182 4.42 9.47 8.19
N ILE A 183 3.85 10.35 7.37
CA ILE A 183 3.50 10.04 5.99
C ILE A 183 4.74 10.27 5.15
N TYR A 184 5.26 9.22 4.52
CA TYR A 184 6.22 9.39 3.43
C TYR A 184 5.45 9.75 2.17
N TYR A 185 5.90 10.78 1.44
CA TYR A 185 5.16 11.33 0.32
C TYR A 185 6.03 11.40 -0.92
N TRP A 186 5.47 10.97 -2.05
CA TRP A 186 6.12 11.03 -3.35
C TRP A 186 5.22 11.75 -4.34
N GLU A 187 5.82 12.57 -5.18
CA GLU A 187 5.13 13.34 -6.19
C GLU A 187 5.83 13.21 -7.53
N GLY A 188 5.06 13.22 -8.61
CA GLY A 188 5.64 13.18 -9.95
C GLY A 188 6.23 11.84 -10.36
N LEU A 189 5.73 10.77 -9.75
CA LEU A 189 6.08 9.41 -10.15
C LEU A 189 5.59 9.16 -11.58
N SER A 190 6.43 8.53 -12.40
CA SER A 190 6.03 7.95 -13.68
C SER A 190 5.21 6.69 -13.49
N ASP A 191 4.54 6.22 -14.55
CA ASP A 191 3.79 4.96 -14.55
C ASP A 191 4.63 3.79 -13.99
N LEU A 192 5.90 3.67 -14.42
CA LEU A 192 6.80 2.61 -13.95
C LEU A 192 7.11 2.72 -12.45
N GLU A 193 7.39 3.94 -11.97
CA GLU A 193 7.72 4.17 -10.55
C GLU A 193 6.49 4.00 -9.65
N ALA A 194 5.29 4.21 -10.19
CA ALA A 194 4.03 4.07 -9.51
C ALA A 194 3.55 2.62 -9.36
N GLY A 195 4.30 1.61 -9.82
CA GLY A 195 3.86 0.21 -9.81
C GLY A 195 3.26 -0.26 -11.14
N GLY A 196 3.39 0.53 -12.20
CA GLY A 196 2.86 0.24 -13.53
C GLY A 196 1.47 0.84 -13.78
N PHE A 197 0.90 1.58 -12.83
CA PHE A 197 -0.36 2.30 -13.00
C PHE A 197 -0.25 3.33 -14.12
N LYS A 198 -1.29 3.45 -14.93
CA LYS A 198 -1.27 4.23 -16.17
C LYS A 198 -1.91 5.58 -15.95
N GLY A 199 -1.30 6.62 -16.48
CA GLY A 199 -1.88 7.97 -16.32
C GLY A 199 -0.90 9.11 -16.47
N GLY A 200 0.39 8.78 -16.61
CA GLY A 200 1.49 9.71 -16.69
C GLY A 200 2.02 10.02 -15.29
N LYS A 201 1.42 11.02 -14.62
CA LYS A 201 1.95 11.57 -13.37
C LYS A 201 1.15 11.08 -12.17
N HIS A 202 1.85 10.44 -11.24
CA HIS A 202 1.26 9.87 -10.02
C HIS A 202 1.81 10.51 -8.74
N TYR A 203 1.06 10.29 -7.68
CA TYR A 203 1.40 10.66 -6.31
C TYR A 203 1.25 9.43 -5.42
N ALA A 204 2.11 9.31 -4.41
CA ALA A 204 1.99 8.24 -3.42
C ALA A 204 2.10 8.77 -2.00
N ALA A 205 1.34 8.16 -1.09
CA ALA A 205 1.44 8.39 0.35
C ALA A 205 1.60 7.05 1.06
N THR A 206 2.66 6.91 1.85
CA THR A 206 2.99 5.66 2.56
C THR A 206 2.93 5.87 4.07
N VAL A 207 2.34 4.89 4.74
CA VAL A 207 2.16 4.82 6.19
C VAL A 207 2.66 3.48 6.71
N ASP A 208 3.10 3.46 7.96
CA ASP A 208 3.54 2.23 8.62
C ASP A 208 2.38 1.59 9.40
N LEU A 209 2.06 0.35 9.06
CA LEU A 209 1.06 -0.49 9.69
C LEU A 209 1.62 -1.38 10.81
N SER A 210 2.84 -1.14 11.29
CA SER A 210 3.48 -1.93 12.36
C SER A 210 2.69 -1.97 13.68
N PHE A 211 1.67 -1.12 13.85
CA PHE A 211 0.72 -1.22 14.97
C PHE A 211 -0.20 -2.44 14.88
N LEU A 212 -0.38 -3.02 13.70
CA LEU A 212 -1.14 -4.25 13.50
C LEU A 212 -0.30 -5.46 13.91
N PRO A 213 -0.92 -6.49 14.53
CA PRO A 213 -0.21 -7.73 14.85
C PRO A 213 0.39 -8.38 13.59
N MET A 214 1.62 -8.88 13.67
CA MET A 214 2.22 -9.64 12.57
C MET A 214 1.36 -10.85 12.19
N GLY A 215 1.22 -11.14 10.90
CA GLY A 215 0.37 -12.21 10.39
C GLY A 215 -1.13 -11.93 10.39
N SER A 216 -1.59 -10.81 10.98
CA SER A 216 -3.01 -10.43 10.89
C SER A 216 -3.39 -10.12 9.44
N SER A 217 -4.54 -10.64 9.01
CA SER A 217 -5.15 -10.23 7.75
C SER A 217 -5.83 -8.87 7.96
N PHE A 218 -5.82 -8.03 6.93
CA PHE A 218 -6.51 -6.76 6.96
C PHE A 218 -7.08 -6.38 5.61
N THR A 219 -8.14 -5.57 5.65
CA THR A 219 -8.73 -4.87 4.51
C THR A 219 -8.57 -3.37 4.73
N SER A 220 -7.93 -2.68 3.80
CA SER A 220 -7.81 -1.22 3.79
C SER A 220 -8.86 -0.59 2.89
N HIS A 221 -9.35 0.58 3.28
CA HIS A 221 -10.26 1.41 2.49
C HIS A 221 -9.76 2.85 2.52
N PHE A 222 -9.73 3.47 1.33
CA PHE A 222 -9.54 4.89 1.17
C PHE A 222 -10.49 5.47 0.13
N THR A 223 -11.02 6.67 0.38
CA THR A 223 -11.75 7.43 -0.62
C THR A 223 -11.52 8.93 -0.46
N THR A 224 -11.99 9.71 -1.42
CA THR A 224 -12.01 11.17 -1.34
C THR A 224 -13.32 11.67 -0.73
N ARG A 225 -13.34 12.95 -0.33
CA ARG A 225 -14.56 13.62 0.15
C ARG A 225 -15.77 13.46 -0.77
N LEU A 226 -15.57 13.39 -2.08
CA LEU A 226 -16.68 13.25 -3.03
C LEU A 226 -17.10 11.79 -3.23
N GLY A 227 -16.32 10.81 -2.77
CA GLY A 227 -16.56 9.38 -3.05
C GLY A 227 -16.47 9.04 -4.52
N ILE A 228 -15.71 9.80 -5.32
CA ILE A 228 -15.69 9.56 -6.78
C ILE A 228 -15.09 8.19 -7.12
N ASP A 229 -14.37 7.62 -6.18
CA ASP A 229 -13.62 6.39 -6.30
C ASP A 229 -13.52 5.74 -4.90
N ASN A 230 -13.40 4.42 -4.82
CA ASN A 230 -13.45 3.64 -3.59
C ASN A 230 -12.31 2.62 -3.58
N LEU A 231 -11.13 3.08 -3.19
CA LEU A 231 -9.97 2.22 -3.23
C LEU A 231 -10.00 1.24 -2.07
N MET A 232 -9.95 -0.05 -2.41
CA MET A 232 -9.90 -1.16 -1.46
C MET A 232 -8.59 -1.93 -1.61
N GLY A 233 -8.02 -2.34 -0.48
CA GLY A 233 -6.84 -3.20 -0.45
C GLY A 233 -7.05 -4.35 0.52
N LYS A 234 -6.45 -5.51 0.26
CA LYS A 234 -6.52 -6.67 1.15
C LYS A 234 -5.20 -7.41 1.16
N SER A 235 -4.65 -7.60 2.36
CA SER A 235 -3.40 -8.32 2.54
C SER A 235 -3.31 -8.90 3.95
N SER A 236 -2.12 -9.36 4.31
CA SER A 236 -1.75 -9.74 5.67
C SER A 236 -0.44 -9.08 6.04
N MET A 237 -0.32 -8.66 7.30
CA MET A 237 0.93 -8.16 7.85
C MET A 237 2.02 -9.23 7.68
N PRO A 238 3.16 -8.92 7.06
CA PRO A 238 4.17 -9.92 6.80
C PRO A 238 4.66 -10.49 8.12
N ILE A 239 4.73 -11.82 8.17
CA ILE A 239 5.43 -12.51 9.24
C ILE A 239 6.90 -12.46 8.83
N PRO A 240 7.79 -11.82 9.60
CA PRO A 240 9.21 -11.86 9.31
C PRO A 240 9.61 -13.30 9.07
N GLU A 241 10.23 -13.58 7.92
CA GLU A 241 10.69 -14.93 7.63
C GLU A 241 11.50 -15.39 8.82
N PRO A 242 11.10 -16.49 9.49
CA PRO A 242 11.79 -16.90 10.69
C PRO A 242 13.25 -17.17 10.30
N GLY A 243 14.18 -16.81 11.19
CA GLY A 243 15.62 -17.01 11.00
C GLY A 243 16.00 -18.45 10.63
N THR A 244 15.06 -19.38 10.65
CA THR A 244 15.07 -20.70 10.00
C THR A 244 15.63 -20.69 8.58
N LEU A 245 15.33 -19.73 7.69
CA LEU A 245 15.93 -19.72 6.35
C LEU A 245 17.44 -19.43 6.40
N MET A 246 17.84 -18.49 7.27
CA MET A 246 19.24 -18.24 7.58
C MET A 246 19.89 -19.44 8.29
N LEU A 247 19.17 -20.12 9.17
CA LEU A 247 19.64 -21.30 9.91
C LEU A 247 19.81 -22.51 8.97
N VAL A 248 18.89 -22.71 8.03
CA VAL A 248 19.00 -23.73 6.99
C VAL A 248 20.17 -23.40 6.07
N GLY A 249 20.30 -22.14 5.62
CA GLY A 249 21.43 -21.71 4.79
C GLY A 249 22.79 -21.90 5.48
N THR A 250 22.91 -21.45 6.73
CA THR A 250 24.13 -21.61 7.53
C THR A 250 24.41 -23.07 7.88
N GLY A 251 23.38 -23.85 8.19
CA GLY A 251 23.49 -25.30 8.43
C GLY A 251 24.01 -26.05 7.21
N LEU A 252 23.52 -25.74 6.02
CA LEU A 252 23.99 -26.32 4.76
C LEU A 252 25.45 -25.95 4.46
N LEU A 253 25.85 -24.69 4.73
CA LEU A 253 27.24 -24.25 4.58
C LEU A 253 28.19 -24.99 5.54
N VAL A 254 27.78 -25.17 6.81
CA VAL A 254 28.56 -25.94 7.79
C VAL A 254 28.71 -27.40 7.35
N LEU A 255 27.63 -28.04 6.90
CA LEU A 255 27.67 -29.41 6.39
C LEU A 255 28.58 -29.56 5.15
N ALA A 256 28.53 -28.61 4.22
CA ALA A 256 29.42 -28.56 3.06
C ALA A 256 30.89 -28.39 3.48
N GLY A 257 31.18 -27.57 4.49
CA GLY A 257 32.53 -27.40 5.04
C GLY A 257 33.07 -28.67 5.69
N VAL A 258 32.27 -29.33 6.53
CA VAL A 258 32.66 -30.58 7.22
C VAL A 258 32.86 -31.73 6.23
N SER A 259 32.01 -31.86 5.21
CA SER A 259 32.12 -32.92 4.20
C SER A 259 33.38 -32.77 3.32
N ARG A 260 33.81 -31.55 2.99
CA ARG A 260 35.09 -31.32 2.29
C ARG A 260 36.30 -31.74 3.13
N LYS A 261 36.27 -31.48 4.44
CA LYS A 261 37.38 -31.85 5.35
C LYS A 261 37.59 -33.37 5.43
N LYS A 262 36.50 -34.16 5.40
CA LYS A 262 36.57 -35.63 5.37
C LYS A 262 37.12 -36.22 4.07
N LYS A 263 36.98 -35.49 2.95
CA LYS A 263 37.50 -35.94 1.65
C LYS A 263 39.02 -35.72 1.53
N LEU A 264 39.52 -34.64 2.14
CA LEU A 264 40.95 -34.32 2.21
C LEU A 264 41.74 -35.24 3.17
N SER A 265 41.12 -35.74 4.24
CA SER A 265 41.79 -36.63 5.20
C SER A 265 41.84 -38.12 4.78
N ARG A 266 41.36 -38.44 3.57
CA ARG A 266 41.33 -39.81 3.01
C ARG A 266 42.23 -39.98 1.78
N GLN A 267 43.04 -38.96 1.46
CA GLN A 267 44.17 -39.03 0.53
C GLN A 267 45.46 -39.02 1.34
#